data_AF-F3L2N4-F1
#
_entry.id   AF-F3L2N4-F1
#
_cell.length_a   1.000
_cell.length_b   1.000
_cell.length_c   1.000
_cell.angle_alpha   90.00
_cell.angle_beta   90.00
_cell.angle_gamma   90.00
#
_symmetry.space_group_name_H-M   'P 1'
#
loop_
_entity.id
_entity.type
_entity.pdbx_description
1 polymer ?
#
loop_
_entity_poly.entity_id
_entity_poly.type
_entity_poly.pdbx_seq_one_letter_code
_entity_poly.pdbx_strand_id
1 'polypeptide(L)'
;MTIRLATAKHLIHKGFLTVALSFAVAISAAGNSELKIPDLGSSAGTVFSAEYEHQLGRTWLKMFRSQVNVYEDPIMQRYVENLVYELVEFSELQDRRIEVVIVNNPTMNAFAVPGGVIGIHTGLFQFAQTEDQFASVIAHEIAHLSQRHFSRRVEFAKTQQPLALAGLLAGLVLIATTGSDMGLAALTATQAATQDAALRYSRGNEQEADRIGMQTLALSGRNPAATPAMFEQMLRAARYASSNRIPEFLRTHPLSESRISDTKNRLLQYPPRQSKPSLDFHLMKAKVQVDLAESPETAVAQFKSQEPSEQIFPEAHEYGLALALSAAGRFDEARTIMESLLQNRPSSQTYLMSLVDIAVNQRDTSWVLGTLEKATKLNPGNKALTLAYARALMTNQQAHIAEAVLEPLARDVKNDPLLWYWLAEIQGLSGNIQGLHQARGEYFLLHGIADESEKQFRYALQLARNDFVESSKIEERLKAVYAFRDRLEEL
;
A
#
# COMPACT_ATOMS: atom_id res chain seq x y z
N MET A 1 3.73 84.03 -19.25
CA MET A 1 3.90 85.15 -20.19
C MET A 1 4.65 84.60 -21.40
N THR A 2 4.03 84.64 -22.60
CA THR A 2 4.64 84.85 -23.94
C THR A 2 5.94 84.10 -24.31
N ILE A 3 6.19 83.50 -25.48
CA ILE A 3 5.63 83.59 -26.85
C ILE A 3 6.47 82.63 -27.75
N ARG A 4 5.82 82.04 -28.77
CA ARG A 4 6.27 81.66 -30.14
C ARG A 4 7.37 80.61 -30.45
N LEU A 5 6.89 79.63 -31.23
CA LEU A 5 7.38 79.11 -32.54
C LEU A 5 8.43 79.95 -33.31
N ALA A 6 9.41 79.28 -33.94
CA ALA A 6 9.53 79.16 -35.40
C ALA A 6 10.77 78.37 -35.86
N THR A 7 10.59 77.69 -36.99
CA THR A 7 11.40 76.72 -37.74
C THR A 7 12.39 77.32 -38.76
N ALA A 8 13.40 76.54 -39.19
CA ALA A 8 14.07 76.60 -40.51
C ALA A 8 15.01 75.36 -40.68
N LYS A 9 15.29 74.73 -41.84
CA LYS A 9 14.90 74.86 -43.26
C LYS A 9 15.50 73.65 -44.06
N HIS A 10 14.79 73.22 -45.14
CA HIS A 10 15.32 72.76 -46.46
C HIS A 10 16.08 71.40 -46.57
N LEU A 11 16.10 70.60 -47.65
CA LEU A 11 15.66 70.70 -49.07
C LEU A 11 15.69 69.26 -49.71
N ILE A 12 14.68 68.91 -50.53
CA ILE A 12 14.77 68.32 -51.90
C ILE A 12 15.43 66.92 -52.18
N HIS A 13 14.55 66.02 -52.69
CA HIS A 13 14.63 65.11 -53.87
C HIS A 13 15.23 63.68 -53.82
N LYS A 14 14.40 62.76 -54.40
CA LYS A 14 14.65 61.62 -55.32
C LYS A 14 15.66 60.54 -54.85
N GLY A 15 15.42 59.24 -54.90
CA GLY A 15 14.55 58.40 -55.72
C GLY A 15 15.39 57.18 -56.18
N PHE A 16 14.98 55.97 -55.76
CA PHE A 16 15.33 54.62 -56.27
C PHE A 16 16.78 54.24 -56.63
N LEU A 17 17.32 53.20 -55.96
CA LEU A 17 18.05 52.11 -56.62
C LEU A 17 18.00 50.80 -55.80
N THR A 18 17.75 49.71 -56.51
CA THR A 18 17.56 48.30 -56.11
C THR A 18 18.90 47.54 -55.97
N VAL A 19 18.91 46.46 -55.17
CA VAL A 19 19.46 45.10 -55.43
C VAL A 19 20.06 44.43 -54.17
N ALA A 20 19.41 43.32 -53.81
CA ALA A 20 19.82 42.07 -53.14
C ALA A 20 21.14 41.95 -52.35
N LEU A 21 21.04 41.35 -51.15
CA LEU A 21 21.88 40.18 -50.81
C LEU A 21 21.23 39.29 -49.74
N SER A 22 21.21 38.01 -50.05
CA SER A 22 20.72 36.86 -49.31
C SER A 22 21.48 36.58 -48.01
N PHE A 23 20.80 36.08 -46.98
CA PHE A 23 21.41 35.13 -46.05
C PHE A 23 20.37 34.10 -45.60
N ALA A 24 20.56 32.87 -46.07
CA ALA A 24 19.87 31.68 -45.60
C ALA A 24 20.44 31.28 -44.24
N VAL A 25 19.58 30.95 -43.28
CA VAL A 25 19.95 30.20 -42.07
C VAL A 25 18.96 29.06 -41.88
N ALA A 26 19.55 27.90 -41.60
CA ALA A 26 19.00 26.55 -41.65
C ALA A 26 17.69 26.33 -40.87
N ILE A 27 16.77 25.59 -41.51
CA ILE A 27 15.63 24.94 -40.87
C ILE A 27 16.18 23.69 -40.15
N SER A 28 16.19 23.73 -38.82
CA SER A 28 16.29 22.50 -38.01
C SER A 28 14.88 21.95 -37.79
N ALA A 29 14.68 20.71 -38.23
CA ALA A 29 13.46 19.95 -38.00
C ALA A 29 13.29 19.68 -36.49
N ALA A 30 12.38 20.40 -35.85
CA ALA A 30 11.85 20.05 -34.54
C ALA A 30 10.64 19.13 -34.75
N GLY A 31 10.74 17.92 -34.20
CA GLY A 31 9.74 16.87 -34.30
C GLY A 31 8.38 17.27 -33.72
N ASN A 32 7.36 16.64 -34.30
CA ASN A 32 5.95 16.73 -33.93
C ASN A 32 5.75 16.69 -32.41
N SER A 33 5.41 17.83 -31.82
CA SER A 33 4.68 17.86 -30.57
C SER A 33 3.26 17.42 -30.90
N GLU A 34 2.91 16.19 -30.53
CA GLU A 34 1.53 15.76 -30.43
C GLU A 34 0.77 16.79 -29.58
N LEU A 35 -0.05 17.59 -30.25
CA LEU A 35 -1.09 18.38 -29.63
C LEU A 35 -1.98 17.42 -28.84
N LYS A 36 -1.74 17.29 -27.53
CA LYS A 36 -2.67 16.69 -26.59
C LYS A 36 -3.95 17.51 -26.62
N ILE A 37 -4.90 17.05 -27.42
CA ILE A 37 -6.25 17.58 -27.43
C ILE A 37 -6.81 17.31 -26.01
N PRO A 38 -7.23 18.34 -25.26
CA PRO A 38 -7.87 18.13 -23.97
C PRO A 38 -9.13 17.27 -24.16
N ASP A 39 -9.31 16.28 -23.29
CA ASP A 39 -10.56 15.53 -23.20
C ASP A 39 -11.68 16.49 -22.80
N LEU A 40 -12.57 16.80 -23.75
CA LEU A 40 -13.73 17.67 -23.55
C LEU A 40 -14.99 16.86 -23.16
N GLY A 41 -14.82 15.68 -22.57
CA GLY A 41 -15.91 14.73 -22.30
C GLY A 41 -16.14 14.33 -20.84
N SER A 42 -15.27 14.66 -19.88
CA SER A 42 -15.55 14.42 -18.46
C SER A 42 -16.08 15.70 -17.79
N SER A 43 -17.25 15.62 -17.19
CA SER A 43 -17.79 16.71 -16.39
C SER A 43 -16.90 16.93 -15.16
N ALA A 44 -16.50 18.18 -14.95
CA ALA A 44 -15.63 18.71 -13.89
C ALA A 44 -14.13 18.41 -14.06
N GLY A 45 -13.35 19.47 -14.34
CA GLY A 45 -11.90 19.42 -14.23
C GLY A 45 -11.53 19.05 -12.80
N THR A 46 -11.03 17.83 -12.60
CA THR A 46 -10.62 17.35 -11.29
C THR A 46 -9.62 18.32 -10.68
N VAL A 47 -9.87 18.76 -9.43
CA VAL A 47 -9.04 19.70 -8.67
C VAL A 47 -7.55 19.29 -8.63
N PHE A 48 -7.27 17.99 -8.77
CA PHE A 48 -5.92 17.43 -8.71
C PHE A 48 -5.58 16.65 -9.99
N SER A 49 -4.33 16.79 -10.45
CA SER A 49 -3.77 15.91 -11.48
C SER A 49 -3.51 14.52 -10.90
N ALA A 50 -3.49 13.49 -11.76
CA ALA A 50 -3.16 12.11 -11.32
C ALA A 50 -1.78 12.03 -10.66
N GLU A 51 -0.81 12.81 -11.15
CA GLU A 51 0.52 12.87 -10.56
C GLU A 51 0.52 13.54 -9.18
N TYR A 52 -0.27 14.60 -9.00
CA TYR A 52 -0.43 15.22 -7.68
C TYR A 52 -1.09 14.26 -6.69
N GLU A 53 -2.13 13.53 -7.10
CA GLU A 53 -2.77 12.51 -6.25
C GLU A 53 -1.81 11.38 -5.87
N HIS A 54 -0.99 10.93 -6.82
CA HIS A 54 0.05 9.94 -6.56
C HIS A 54 1.03 10.44 -5.49
N GLN A 55 1.55 11.65 -5.66
CA GLN A 55 2.46 12.29 -4.71
C GLN A 55 1.84 12.49 -3.33
N LEU A 56 0.58 12.91 -3.29
CA LEU A 56 -0.21 13.05 -2.06
C LEU A 56 -0.33 11.71 -1.32
N GLY A 57 -0.65 10.64 -2.05
CA GLY A 57 -0.71 9.27 -1.53
C GLY A 57 0.61 8.77 -0.96
N ARG A 58 1.73 9.02 -1.66
CA ARG A 58 3.07 8.64 -1.16
C ARG A 58 3.42 9.38 0.13
N THR A 59 3.12 10.67 0.22
CA THR A 59 3.32 11.46 1.45
C THR A 59 2.45 10.94 2.58
N TRP A 60 1.17 10.69 2.30
CA TRP A 60 0.23 10.12 3.27
C TRP A 60 0.72 8.76 3.78
N LEU A 61 1.17 7.86 2.90
CA LEU A 61 1.63 6.52 3.27
C LEU A 61 2.84 6.57 4.21
N LYS A 62 3.78 7.48 3.98
CA LYS A 62 4.92 7.70 4.88
C LYS A 62 4.46 8.12 6.27
N MET A 63 3.57 9.10 6.37
CA MET A 63 3.00 9.53 7.64
C MET A 63 2.22 8.41 8.32
N PHE A 64 1.40 7.68 7.56
CA PHE A 64 0.59 6.58 8.05
C PHE A 64 1.45 5.48 8.68
N ARG A 65 2.54 5.07 8.02
CA ARG A 65 3.50 4.07 8.54
C ARG A 65 4.10 4.44 9.90
N SER A 66 4.24 5.73 10.22
CA SER A 66 4.72 6.16 11.56
C SER A 66 3.69 5.96 12.69
N GLN A 67 2.41 5.82 12.35
CA GLN A 67 1.30 5.83 13.31
C GLN A 67 0.69 4.46 13.54
N VAL A 68 1.14 3.43 12.81
CA VAL A 68 0.54 2.09 12.85
C VAL A 68 1.57 1.00 13.03
N ASN A 69 1.10 -0.13 13.58
CA ASN A 69 1.85 -1.37 13.55
C ASN A 69 1.67 -2.03 12.18
N VAL A 70 2.62 -1.82 11.26
CA VAL A 70 2.60 -2.47 9.95
C VAL A 70 2.84 -3.97 10.13
N TYR A 71 2.07 -4.79 9.42
CA TYR A 71 2.24 -6.23 9.42
C TYR A 71 3.34 -6.64 8.43
N GLU A 72 4.55 -6.83 8.95
CA GLU A 72 5.76 -7.05 8.15
C GLU A 72 6.01 -8.53 7.83
N ASP A 73 5.14 -9.14 7.02
CA ASP A 73 5.33 -10.50 6.50
C ASP A 73 5.42 -10.52 4.96
N PRO A 74 6.56 -10.90 4.37
CA PRO A 74 6.73 -10.90 2.91
C PRO A 74 5.81 -11.85 2.14
N ILE A 75 5.36 -12.95 2.76
CA ILE A 75 4.48 -13.93 2.12
C ILE A 75 3.05 -13.39 2.08
N MET A 76 2.57 -12.84 3.18
CA MET A 76 1.29 -12.16 3.29
C MET A 76 1.24 -10.95 2.34
N GLN A 77 2.27 -10.11 2.36
CA GLN A 77 2.36 -8.95 1.48
C GLN A 77 2.22 -9.36 0.02
N ARG A 78 2.97 -10.38 -0.42
CA ARG A 78 2.88 -10.89 -1.78
C ARG A 78 1.51 -11.49 -2.10
N TYR A 79 0.91 -12.23 -1.18
CA TYR A 79 -0.44 -12.80 -1.37
C TYR A 79 -1.45 -11.69 -1.64
N VAL A 80 -1.46 -10.66 -0.78
CA VAL A 80 -2.39 -9.53 -0.91
C VAL A 80 -2.09 -8.71 -2.16
N GLU A 81 -0.83 -8.40 -2.44
CA GLU A 81 -0.42 -7.69 -3.67
C GLU A 81 -0.89 -8.43 -4.92
N ASN A 82 -0.67 -9.74 -5.01
CA ASN A 82 -1.11 -10.54 -6.14
C ASN A 82 -2.64 -10.47 -6.33
N LEU A 83 -3.40 -10.59 -5.24
CA LEU A 83 -4.86 -10.49 -5.28
C LEU A 83 -5.32 -9.09 -5.71
N VAL A 84 -4.68 -8.04 -5.18
CA VAL A 84 -4.99 -6.65 -5.55
C VAL A 84 -4.69 -6.42 -7.03
N TYR A 85 -3.52 -6.84 -7.53
CA TYR A 85 -3.15 -6.68 -8.94
C TYR A 85 -4.06 -7.49 -9.87
N GLU A 86 -4.47 -8.70 -9.47
CA GLU A 86 -5.47 -9.49 -10.19
C GLU A 86 -6.78 -8.69 -10.35
N LEU A 87 -7.31 -8.12 -9.26
CA LEU A 87 -8.54 -7.34 -9.30
C LEU A 87 -8.38 -6.04 -10.09
N VAL A 88 -7.25 -5.35 -9.95
CA VAL A 88 -6.96 -4.11 -10.68
C VAL A 88 -6.97 -4.32 -12.19
N GLU A 89 -6.47 -5.47 -12.67
CA GLU A 89 -6.47 -5.82 -14.10
C GLU A 89 -7.87 -5.79 -14.72
N PHE A 90 -8.89 -6.20 -13.95
CA PHE A 90 -10.29 -6.25 -14.38
C PHE A 90 -11.13 -5.05 -13.91
N SER A 91 -10.49 -4.05 -13.31
CA SER A 91 -11.14 -2.85 -12.78
C SER A 91 -11.11 -1.68 -13.77
N GLU A 92 -11.90 -0.65 -13.49
CA GLU A 92 -11.87 0.63 -14.24
C GLU A 92 -10.71 1.56 -13.84
N LEU A 93 -9.80 1.13 -12.96
CA LEU A 93 -8.70 1.95 -12.47
C LEU A 93 -7.68 2.28 -13.57
N GLN A 94 -7.49 3.57 -13.82
CA GLN A 94 -6.59 4.08 -14.87
C GLN A 94 -5.12 4.13 -14.42
N ASP A 95 -4.84 4.73 -13.26
CA ASP A 95 -3.50 4.76 -12.69
C ASP A 95 -3.27 3.52 -11.81
N ARG A 96 -2.49 2.57 -12.34
CA ARG A 96 -2.23 1.27 -11.71
C ARG A 96 -0.98 1.26 -10.83
N ARG A 97 -0.43 2.43 -10.47
CA ARG A 97 0.63 2.56 -9.47
C ARG A 97 0.07 2.32 -8.07
N ILE A 98 -0.14 1.04 -7.75
CA ILE A 98 -0.70 0.60 -6.48
C ILE A 98 0.39 0.37 -5.45
N GLU A 99 0.11 0.73 -4.20
CA GLU A 99 0.83 0.17 -3.06
C GLU A 99 -0.10 -0.32 -1.98
N VAL A 100 0.25 -1.49 -1.45
CA VAL A 100 -0.50 -2.19 -0.42
C VAL A 100 0.21 -2.03 0.91
N VAL A 101 -0.55 -1.68 1.95
CA VAL A 101 -0.08 -1.71 3.34
C VAL A 101 -0.98 -2.61 4.17
N ILE A 102 -0.39 -3.56 4.87
CA ILE A 102 -1.12 -4.42 5.79
C ILE A 102 -0.87 -3.91 7.20
N VAL A 103 -1.93 -3.76 7.98
CA VAL A 103 -1.90 -3.25 9.34
C VAL A 103 -2.19 -4.41 10.29
N ASN A 104 -1.31 -4.63 11.25
CA ASN A 104 -1.54 -5.60 12.31
C ASN A 104 -2.58 -5.05 13.30
N ASN A 105 -3.85 -5.29 12.98
CA ASN A 105 -4.99 -4.82 13.73
C ASN A 105 -6.12 -5.87 13.66
N PRO A 106 -6.67 -6.34 14.79
CA PRO A 106 -7.74 -7.35 14.81
C PRO A 106 -9.09 -6.84 14.28
N THR A 107 -9.26 -5.54 14.04
CA THR A 107 -10.50 -5.00 13.50
C THR A 107 -10.69 -5.36 12.02
N MET A 108 -11.94 -5.55 11.62
CA MET A 108 -12.29 -5.70 10.21
C MET A 108 -12.28 -4.33 9.54
N ASN A 109 -11.22 -4.06 8.77
CA ASN A 109 -11.10 -2.84 8.00
C ASN A 109 -10.29 -3.04 6.72
N ALA A 110 -10.60 -2.23 5.72
CA ALA A 110 -9.80 -1.96 4.55
C ALA A 110 -10.09 -0.52 4.11
N PHE A 111 -9.16 0.12 3.43
CA PHE A 111 -9.35 1.48 2.95
C PHE A 111 -8.53 1.75 1.70
N ALA A 112 -8.99 2.70 0.91
CA ALA A 112 -8.26 3.30 -0.18
C ALA A 112 -8.05 4.80 0.05
N VAL A 113 -6.83 5.30 -0.21
CA VAL A 113 -6.54 6.74 -0.25
C VAL A 113 -5.91 7.12 -1.59
N PRO A 114 -5.88 8.42 -1.96
CA PRO A 114 -5.38 8.87 -3.26
C PRO A 114 -4.01 8.30 -3.62
N GLY A 115 -3.74 8.20 -4.93
CA GLY A 115 -2.43 7.76 -5.40
C GLY A 115 -2.19 6.26 -5.31
N GLY A 116 -3.26 5.47 -5.31
CA GLY A 116 -3.21 4.01 -5.42
C GLY A 116 -2.83 3.31 -4.12
N VAL A 117 -2.98 3.94 -2.96
CA VAL A 117 -2.66 3.28 -1.68
C VAL A 117 -3.88 2.51 -1.19
N ILE A 118 -3.71 1.21 -0.95
CA ILE A 118 -4.73 0.33 -0.40
C ILE A 118 -4.21 -0.22 0.94
N GLY A 119 -4.98 -0.01 2.00
CA GLY A 119 -4.70 -0.53 3.33
C GLY A 119 -5.64 -1.67 3.71
N ILE A 120 -5.11 -2.68 4.39
CA ILE A 120 -5.89 -3.84 4.85
C ILE A 120 -5.51 -4.16 6.29
N HIS A 121 -6.51 -4.31 7.17
CA HIS A 121 -6.27 -4.79 8.52
C HIS A 121 -6.25 -6.32 8.54
N THR A 122 -5.35 -6.92 9.32
CA THR A 122 -5.29 -8.37 9.51
C THR A 122 -6.63 -8.96 9.95
N GLY A 123 -7.42 -8.22 10.74
CA GLY A 123 -8.74 -8.63 11.17
C GLY A 123 -9.67 -9.01 10.01
N LEU A 124 -9.55 -8.40 8.83
CA LEU A 124 -10.38 -8.74 7.66
C LEU A 124 -10.29 -10.24 7.28
N PHE A 125 -9.14 -10.88 7.45
CA PHE A 125 -8.97 -12.32 7.22
C PHE A 125 -9.82 -13.18 8.17
N GLN A 126 -10.01 -12.73 9.42
CA GLN A 126 -10.80 -13.47 10.41
C GLN A 126 -12.26 -13.51 10.02
N PHE A 127 -12.79 -12.37 9.54
CA PHE A 127 -14.17 -12.25 9.17
C PHE A 127 -14.44 -12.92 7.82
N ALA A 128 -13.64 -12.70 6.78
CA ALA A 128 -13.91 -13.34 5.48
C ALA A 128 -13.86 -14.88 5.59
N GLN A 129 -14.93 -15.56 5.13
CA GLN A 129 -15.02 -17.03 5.11
C GLN A 129 -14.38 -17.64 3.88
N THR A 130 -14.40 -16.92 2.76
CA THR A 130 -13.79 -17.31 1.49
C THR A 130 -12.90 -16.19 0.96
N GLU A 131 -11.95 -16.55 0.08
CA GLU A 131 -11.13 -15.56 -0.61
C GLU A 131 -11.97 -14.57 -1.42
N ASP A 132 -13.08 -15.00 -2.04
CA ASP A 132 -13.94 -14.09 -2.80
C ASP A 132 -14.64 -13.05 -1.91
N GLN A 133 -14.96 -13.39 -0.64
CA GLN A 133 -15.49 -12.40 0.29
C GLN A 133 -14.42 -11.37 0.66
N PHE A 134 -13.19 -11.81 0.89
CA PHE A 134 -12.03 -10.93 1.10
C PHE A 134 -11.78 -10.04 -0.12
N ALA A 135 -11.75 -10.64 -1.31
CA ALA A 135 -11.59 -9.96 -2.60
C ALA A 135 -12.74 -8.97 -2.88
N SER A 136 -13.97 -9.23 -2.42
CA SER A 136 -15.09 -8.32 -2.61
C SER A 136 -14.89 -6.97 -1.90
N VAL A 137 -14.24 -6.98 -0.71
CA VAL A 137 -13.90 -5.75 0.02
C VAL A 137 -12.77 -5.01 -0.70
N ILE A 138 -11.75 -5.73 -1.19
CA ILE A 138 -10.67 -5.11 -1.97
C ILE A 138 -11.19 -4.50 -3.28
N ALA A 139 -12.08 -5.20 -3.99
CA ALA A 139 -12.70 -4.71 -5.22
C ALA A 139 -13.54 -3.44 -4.97
N HIS A 140 -14.18 -3.34 -3.81
CA HIS A 140 -14.86 -2.12 -3.34
C HIS A 140 -13.89 -0.96 -3.14
N GLU A 141 -12.75 -1.19 -2.48
CA GLU A 141 -11.71 -0.16 -2.32
C GLU A 141 -11.08 0.26 -3.65
N ILE A 142 -10.85 -0.68 -4.58
CA ILE A 142 -10.40 -0.37 -5.93
C ILE A 142 -11.44 0.48 -6.67
N ALA A 143 -12.73 0.23 -6.47
CA ALA A 143 -13.79 1.07 -7.04
C ALA A 143 -13.76 2.49 -6.48
N HIS A 144 -13.45 2.69 -5.19
CA HIS A 144 -13.24 4.04 -4.64
C HIS A 144 -12.08 4.79 -5.34
N LEU A 145 -10.99 4.08 -5.66
CA LEU A 145 -9.86 4.65 -6.40
C LEU A 145 -10.21 4.93 -7.86
N SER A 146 -10.84 3.99 -8.56
CA SER A 146 -11.19 4.14 -9.98
C SER A 146 -12.14 5.30 -10.20
N GLN A 147 -13.09 5.48 -9.28
CA GLN A 147 -14.03 6.58 -9.29
C GLN A 147 -13.45 7.88 -8.70
N ARG A 148 -12.23 7.87 -8.17
CA ARG A 148 -11.60 9.05 -7.55
C ARG A 148 -12.50 9.70 -6.49
N HIS A 149 -13.20 8.88 -5.70
CA HIS A 149 -14.18 9.33 -4.70
C HIS A 149 -13.58 10.31 -3.69
N PHE A 150 -12.29 10.18 -3.35
CA PHE A 150 -11.59 11.17 -2.53
C PHE A 150 -11.60 12.56 -3.18
N SER A 151 -11.17 12.65 -4.44
CA SER A 151 -10.97 13.93 -5.12
C SER A 151 -12.28 14.63 -5.38
N ARG A 152 -13.32 13.87 -5.77
CA ARG A 152 -14.67 14.41 -5.87
C ARG A 152 -15.20 14.88 -4.50
N ARG A 153 -14.86 14.19 -3.40
CA ARG A 153 -15.21 14.62 -2.03
C ARG A 153 -14.49 15.91 -1.63
N VAL A 154 -13.21 16.06 -1.97
CA VAL A 154 -12.46 17.32 -1.72
C VAL A 154 -13.05 18.48 -2.53
N GLU A 155 -13.37 18.24 -3.80
CA GLU A 155 -14.02 19.23 -4.66
C GLU A 155 -15.38 19.64 -4.09
N PHE A 156 -16.23 18.67 -3.73
CA PHE A 156 -17.50 18.91 -3.06
C PHE A 156 -17.32 19.74 -1.78
N ALA A 157 -16.36 19.38 -0.92
CA ALA A 157 -16.08 20.12 0.31
C ALA A 157 -15.66 21.58 0.02
N LYS A 158 -14.80 21.81 -0.98
CA LYS A 158 -14.38 23.17 -1.38
C LYS A 158 -15.56 24.04 -1.83
N THR A 159 -16.59 23.46 -2.45
CA THR A 159 -17.81 24.23 -2.79
C THR A 159 -18.62 24.66 -1.58
N GLN A 160 -18.46 23.98 -0.43
CA GLN A 160 -19.19 24.28 0.80
C GLN A 160 -18.38 25.21 1.72
N GLN A 161 -17.07 24.98 1.86
CA GLN A 161 -16.14 25.82 2.64
C GLN A 161 -14.68 25.55 2.20
N PRO A 162 -13.80 26.57 2.12
CA PRO A 162 -12.37 26.32 1.89
C PRO A 162 -11.78 25.53 3.07
N LEU A 163 -11.43 24.27 2.83
CA LEU A 163 -10.81 23.36 3.79
C LEU A 163 -9.31 23.22 3.49
N ALA A 164 -8.48 23.20 4.53
CA ALA A 164 -7.04 22.93 4.40
C ALA A 164 -6.81 21.44 4.09
N LEU A 165 -5.95 21.16 3.11
CA LEU A 165 -5.68 19.79 2.65
C LEU A 165 -4.99 18.95 3.73
N ALA A 166 -4.08 19.53 4.53
CA ALA A 166 -3.46 18.89 5.68
C ALA A 166 -4.50 18.37 6.68
N GLY A 167 -5.54 19.15 6.98
CA GLY A 167 -6.61 18.73 7.88
C GLY A 167 -7.33 17.46 7.39
N LEU A 168 -7.53 17.34 6.08
CA LEU A 168 -8.12 16.16 5.46
C LEU A 168 -7.19 14.94 5.52
N LEU A 169 -5.90 15.12 5.25
CA LEU A 169 -4.93 14.02 5.32
C LEU A 169 -4.75 13.51 6.75
N ALA A 170 -4.64 14.42 7.73
CA ALA A 170 -4.60 14.06 9.14
C ALA A 170 -5.88 13.32 9.54
N GLY A 171 -7.04 13.78 9.07
CA GLY A 171 -8.32 13.08 9.22
C GLY A 171 -8.30 11.68 8.64
N LEU A 172 -7.73 11.47 7.44
CA LEU A 172 -7.60 10.14 6.83
C LEU A 172 -6.70 9.21 7.63
N VAL A 173 -5.59 9.71 8.21
CA VAL A 173 -4.75 8.91 9.10
C VAL A 173 -5.56 8.46 10.32
N LEU A 174 -6.30 9.37 10.96
CA LEU A 174 -7.16 9.04 12.11
C LEU A 174 -8.25 8.03 11.73
N ILE A 175 -8.89 8.19 10.58
CA ILE A 175 -9.93 7.27 10.10
C ILE A 175 -9.35 5.89 9.82
N ALA A 176 -8.20 5.81 9.14
CA ALA A 176 -7.54 4.55 8.86
C ALA A 176 -7.06 3.83 10.13
N THR A 177 -6.66 4.57 11.17
CA THR A 177 -6.14 3.99 12.43
C THR A 177 -7.22 3.65 13.46
N THR A 178 -8.31 4.44 13.53
CA THR A 178 -9.33 4.31 14.59
C THR A 178 -10.69 3.86 14.06
N GLY A 179 -10.86 3.82 12.74
CA GLY A 179 -12.15 3.67 12.07
C GLY A 179 -13.15 4.77 12.42
N SER A 180 -12.78 5.86 13.12
CA SER A 180 -13.73 6.86 13.59
C SER A 180 -13.76 8.09 12.69
N ASP A 181 -14.95 8.51 12.29
CA ASP A 181 -15.18 9.72 11.46
C ASP A 181 -15.04 11.03 12.26
N MET A 182 -14.46 10.98 13.47
CA MET A 182 -14.30 12.16 14.33
C MET A 182 -13.40 13.24 13.70
N GLY A 183 -12.47 12.84 12.84
CA GLY A 183 -11.57 13.76 12.14
C GLY A 183 -12.27 14.74 11.18
N LEU A 184 -13.42 14.34 10.61
CA LEU A 184 -14.25 15.19 9.73
C LEU A 184 -15.41 15.86 10.48
N ALA A 185 -15.93 15.22 11.53
CA ALA A 185 -17.03 15.78 12.33
C ALA A 185 -16.65 17.10 13.04
N ALA A 186 -15.38 17.25 13.45
CA ALA A 186 -14.88 18.49 14.06
C ALA A 186 -14.93 19.71 13.09
N LEU A 187 -14.94 19.47 11.78
CA LEU A 187 -14.91 20.53 10.75
C LEU A 187 -16.31 20.97 10.29
N THR A 188 -17.38 20.28 10.69
CA THR A 188 -18.73 20.43 10.10
C THR A 188 -19.84 20.76 11.11
N ALA A 189 -19.48 21.22 12.31
CA ALA A 189 -20.42 21.41 13.43
C ALA A 189 -21.53 22.47 13.20
N THR A 190 -21.49 23.27 12.13
CA THR A 190 -22.28 24.50 12.03
C THR A 190 -23.53 24.48 11.13
N GLN A 191 -23.89 23.39 10.42
CA GLN A 191 -25.14 23.35 9.63
C GLN A 191 -25.68 21.94 9.38
N ALA A 192 -26.93 21.66 9.80
CA ALA A 192 -27.58 20.36 9.58
C ALA A 192 -27.80 20.03 8.08
N ALA A 193 -28.02 21.05 7.24
CA ALA A 193 -28.23 20.86 5.80
C ALA A 193 -26.95 20.45 5.04
N THR A 194 -25.80 20.98 5.43
CA THR A 194 -24.50 20.62 4.82
C THR A 194 -24.08 19.20 5.24
N GLN A 195 -24.38 18.81 6.49
CA GLN A 195 -24.19 17.44 6.96
C GLN A 195 -25.07 16.44 6.18
N ASP A 196 -26.36 16.71 6.01
CA ASP A 196 -27.26 15.84 5.27
C ASP A 196 -26.88 15.72 3.77
N ALA A 197 -26.43 16.80 3.14
CA ALA A 197 -25.90 16.77 1.78
C ALA A 197 -24.62 15.91 1.67
N ALA A 198 -23.67 16.04 2.61
CA ALA A 198 -22.47 15.22 2.65
C ALA A 198 -22.78 13.73 2.88
N LEU A 199 -23.75 13.42 3.75
CA LEU A 199 -24.20 12.05 4.00
C LEU A 199 -24.86 11.41 2.77
N ARG A 200 -25.70 12.16 2.04
CA ARG A 200 -26.26 11.69 0.76
C ARG A 200 -25.18 11.43 -0.28
N TYR A 201 -24.22 12.35 -0.40
CA TYR A 201 -23.11 12.23 -1.33
C TYR A 201 -22.26 10.98 -1.03
N SER A 202 -21.93 10.76 0.24
CA SER A 202 -21.25 9.54 0.69
C SER A 202 -22.04 8.27 0.36
N ARG A 203 -23.36 8.22 0.62
CA ARG A 203 -24.19 7.05 0.26
C ARG A 203 -24.22 6.77 -1.24
N GLY A 204 -24.20 7.81 -2.08
CA GLY A 204 -24.11 7.66 -3.53
C GLY A 204 -22.79 7.01 -3.95
N ASN A 205 -21.67 7.47 -3.40
CA ASN A 205 -20.34 6.89 -3.66
C ASN A 205 -20.26 5.41 -3.23
N GLU A 206 -20.89 5.06 -2.10
CA GLU A 206 -20.95 3.67 -1.64
C GLU A 206 -21.72 2.75 -2.60
N GLN A 207 -22.89 3.19 -3.09
CA GLN A 207 -23.67 2.42 -4.07
C GLN A 207 -22.96 2.29 -5.42
N GLU A 208 -22.23 3.32 -5.82
CA GLU A 208 -21.38 3.29 -7.02
C GLU A 208 -20.22 2.30 -6.85
N ALA A 209 -19.52 2.35 -5.71
CA ALA A 209 -18.43 1.44 -5.39
C ALA A 209 -18.91 -0.02 -5.29
N ASP A 210 -20.07 -0.28 -4.67
CA ASP A 210 -20.69 -1.61 -4.62
C ASP A 210 -20.89 -2.19 -6.02
N ARG A 211 -21.48 -1.39 -6.92
CA ARG A 211 -21.79 -1.79 -8.29
C ARG A 211 -20.51 -2.11 -9.08
N ILE A 212 -19.53 -1.21 -9.04
CA ILE A 212 -18.29 -1.33 -9.81
C ILE A 212 -17.38 -2.41 -9.22
N GLY A 213 -17.35 -2.54 -7.89
CA GLY A 213 -16.65 -3.61 -7.18
C GLY A 213 -17.21 -4.99 -7.53
N MET A 214 -18.54 -5.16 -7.51
CA MET A 214 -19.19 -6.40 -7.96
C MET A 214 -18.88 -6.73 -9.42
N GLN A 215 -18.85 -5.73 -10.29
CA GLN A 215 -18.49 -5.90 -11.70
C GLN A 215 -17.04 -6.35 -11.85
N THR A 216 -16.10 -5.72 -11.14
CA THR A 216 -14.68 -6.10 -11.11
C THR A 216 -14.50 -7.54 -10.62
N LEU A 217 -15.22 -7.91 -9.56
CA LEU A 217 -15.21 -9.27 -9.02
C LEU A 217 -15.75 -10.29 -10.03
N ALA A 218 -16.84 -9.97 -10.73
CA ALA A 218 -17.38 -10.83 -11.77
C ALA A 218 -16.44 -10.99 -12.97
N LEU A 219 -15.81 -9.90 -13.41
CA LEU A 219 -14.90 -9.87 -14.56
C LEU A 219 -13.59 -10.63 -14.29
N SER A 220 -13.08 -10.58 -13.05
CA SER A 220 -11.95 -11.41 -12.61
C SER A 220 -12.28 -12.91 -12.48
N GLY A 221 -13.53 -13.29 -12.77
CA GLY A 221 -13.98 -14.67 -12.76
C GLY A 221 -14.33 -15.22 -11.38
N ARG A 222 -14.31 -14.35 -10.35
CA ARG A 222 -14.67 -14.64 -8.96
C ARG A 222 -16.18 -14.64 -8.75
N ASN A 223 -16.64 -15.09 -7.59
CA ASN A 223 -18.06 -15.20 -7.28
C ASN A 223 -18.69 -13.84 -6.88
N PRO A 224 -19.59 -13.26 -7.69
CA PRO A 224 -20.23 -11.97 -7.36
C PRO A 224 -21.17 -12.05 -6.15
N ALA A 225 -21.63 -13.27 -5.78
CA ALA A 225 -22.45 -13.48 -4.59
C ALA A 225 -21.65 -13.27 -3.29
N ALA A 226 -20.32 -13.19 -3.36
CA ALA A 226 -19.47 -12.95 -2.21
C ALA A 226 -19.68 -11.55 -1.61
N THR A 227 -19.99 -10.53 -2.42
CA THR A 227 -20.28 -9.16 -1.94
C THR A 227 -21.48 -9.10 -0.98
N PRO A 228 -22.71 -9.51 -1.38
CA PRO A 228 -23.83 -9.51 -0.45
C PRO A 228 -23.63 -10.47 0.73
N ALA A 229 -22.95 -11.61 0.54
CA ALA A 229 -22.62 -12.53 1.63
C ALA A 229 -21.69 -11.88 2.68
N MET A 230 -20.67 -11.14 2.22
CA MET A 230 -19.78 -10.38 3.10
C MET A 230 -20.54 -9.29 3.85
N PHE A 231 -21.42 -8.53 3.17
CA PHE A 231 -22.25 -7.50 3.83
C PHE A 231 -23.18 -8.09 4.89
N GLU A 232 -23.83 -9.22 4.62
CA GLU A 232 -24.63 -9.90 5.63
C GLU A 232 -23.78 -10.31 6.83
N GLN A 233 -22.56 -10.78 6.60
CA GLN A 233 -21.64 -11.14 7.67
C GLN A 233 -21.21 -9.93 8.50
N MET A 234 -20.89 -8.80 7.85
CA MET A 234 -20.59 -7.55 8.53
C MET A 234 -21.77 -7.07 9.38
N LEU A 235 -22.99 -7.14 8.85
CA LEU A 235 -24.21 -6.76 9.57
C LEU A 235 -24.47 -7.68 10.77
N ARG A 236 -24.26 -9.00 10.63
CA ARG A 236 -24.36 -9.95 11.74
C ARG A 236 -23.33 -9.63 12.82
N ALA A 237 -22.07 -9.38 12.45
CA ALA A 237 -21.03 -8.98 13.40
C ALA A 237 -21.40 -7.69 14.15
N ALA A 238 -21.97 -6.71 13.45
CA ALA A 238 -22.42 -5.45 14.05
C ALA A 238 -23.60 -5.59 15.00
N ARG A 239 -24.53 -6.55 14.78
CA ARG A 239 -25.68 -6.78 15.66
C ARG A 239 -25.29 -7.37 17.02
N TYR A 240 -24.26 -8.21 17.04
CA TYR A 240 -23.74 -8.83 18.27
C TYR A 240 -22.64 -7.99 18.94
N ALA A 241 -22.29 -6.85 18.34
CA ALA A 241 -21.33 -5.91 18.86
C ALA A 241 -21.98 -4.93 19.85
N SER A 242 -21.37 -4.76 21.03
CA SER A 242 -21.55 -3.53 21.83
C SER A 242 -21.08 -2.32 21.01
N SER A 243 -21.49 -1.09 21.34
CA SER A 243 -21.17 0.14 20.56
C SER A 243 -19.69 0.33 20.19
N ASN A 244 -18.74 -0.21 20.98
CA ASN A 244 -17.30 -0.23 20.68
C ASN A 244 -16.80 -1.37 19.78
N ARG A 245 -17.67 -2.27 19.31
CA ARG A 245 -17.34 -3.45 18.49
C ARG A 245 -17.95 -3.41 17.08
N ILE A 246 -18.60 -2.32 16.69
CA ILE A 246 -19.02 -2.13 15.29
C ILE A 246 -17.76 -2.20 14.43
N PRO A 247 -17.71 -3.07 13.42
CA PRO A 247 -16.56 -3.16 12.52
C PRO A 247 -16.13 -1.79 12.01
N GLU A 248 -14.83 -1.50 12.05
CA GLU A 248 -14.28 -0.21 11.63
C GLU A 248 -14.64 0.12 10.18
N PHE A 249 -14.65 -0.89 9.30
CA PHE A 249 -15.12 -0.74 7.93
C PHE A 249 -16.53 -0.13 7.85
N LEU A 250 -17.45 -0.50 8.75
CA LEU A 250 -18.83 0.02 8.73
C LEU A 250 -18.96 1.47 9.21
N ARG A 251 -17.92 2.00 9.85
CA ARG A 251 -17.90 3.41 10.27
C ARG A 251 -17.48 4.32 9.13
N THR A 252 -16.60 3.84 8.25
CA THR A 252 -16.14 4.55 7.04
C THR A 252 -17.03 4.28 5.83
N HIS A 253 -17.61 3.07 5.77
CA HIS A 253 -18.53 2.59 4.74
C HIS A 253 -19.85 2.16 5.38
N PRO A 254 -20.75 3.10 5.72
CA PRO A 254 -22.03 2.77 6.35
C PRO A 254 -22.82 1.76 5.52
N LEU A 255 -23.10 0.60 6.10
CA LEU A 255 -23.90 -0.45 5.47
C LEU A 255 -25.37 -0.29 5.88
N SER A 256 -26.25 -0.35 4.88
CA SER A 256 -27.70 -0.29 5.07
C SER A 256 -28.39 -1.52 4.47
N GLU A 257 -29.59 -1.83 4.94
CA GLU A 257 -30.43 -2.87 4.32
C GLU A 257 -30.72 -2.58 2.84
N SER A 258 -30.75 -1.30 2.44
CA SER A 258 -30.90 -0.90 1.05
C SER A 258 -29.69 -1.26 0.18
N ARG A 259 -28.44 -1.14 0.69
CA ARG A 259 -27.23 -1.59 -0.03
C ARG A 259 -27.19 -3.11 -0.17
N ILE A 260 -27.57 -3.85 0.88
CA ILE A 260 -27.68 -5.32 0.82
C ILE A 260 -28.74 -5.72 -0.22
N SER A 261 -29.88 -5.03 -0.25
CA SER A 261 -30.94 -5.32 -1.22
C SER A 261 -30.52 -4.95 -2.66
N ASP A 262 -29.83 -3.83 -2.86
CA ASP A 262 -29.30 -3.42 -4.17
C ASP A 262 -28.27 -4.43 -4.69
N THR A 263 -27.29 -4.84 -3.87
CA THR A 263 -26.29 -5.85 -4.25
C THR A 263 -26.93 -7.21 -4.57
N LYS A 264 -27.95 -7.65 -3.81
CA LYS A 264 -28.74 -8.85 -4.14
C LYS A 264 -29.52 -8.72 -5.45
N ASN A 265 -30.12 -7.57 -5.72
CA ASN A 265 -30.82 -7.33 -6.99
C ASN A 265 -29.86 -7.32 -8.18
N ARG A 266 -28.66 -6.74 -8.01
CA ARG A 266 -27.60 -6.75 -9.02
C ARG A 266 -27.05 -8.15 -9.27
N LEU A 267 -26.96 -8.98 -8.23
CA LEU A 267 -26.50 -10.36 -8.35
C LEU A 267 -27.28 -11.15 -9.42
N LEU A 268 -28.57 -10.84 -9.61
CA LEU A 268 -29.43 -11.45 -10.64
C LEU A 268 -28.95 -11.21 -12.08
N GLN A 269 -28.08 -10.22 -12.31
CA GLN A 269 -27.52 -9.90 -13.62
C GLN A 269 -26.25 -10.72 -13.94
N TYR A 270 -25.71 -11.43 -12.95
CA TYR A 270 -24.49 -12.23 -13.10
C TYR A 270 -24.83 -13.72 -13.18
N PRO A 271 -24.10 -14.52 -13.98
CA PRO A 271 -24.24 -15.96 -13.95
C PRO A 271 -23.88 -16.50 -12.56
N PRO A 272 -24.64 -17.48 -12.02
CA PRO A 272 -24.27 -18.14 -10.77
C PRO A 272 -22.85 -18.69 -10.84
N ARG A 273 -22.02 -18.35 -9.86
CA ARG A 273 -20.67 -18.87 -9.68
C ARG A 273 -20.50 -19.32 -8.24
N GLN A 274 -19.76 -20.40 -8.05
CA GLN A 274 -19.32 -20.81 -6.72
C GLN A 274 -17.91 -20.26 -6.47
N SER A 275 -17.65 -19.88 -5.22
CA SER A 275 -16.30 -19.50 -4.83
C SER A 275 -15.37 -20.70 -4.91
N LYS A 276 -14.21 -20.51 -5.54
CA LYS A 276 -13.18 -21.54 -5.58
C LYS A 276 -12.47 -21.58 -4.23
N PRO A 277 -12.34 -22.75 -3.61
CA PRO A 277 -11.49 -22.88 -2.43
C PRO A 277 -10.06 -22.43 -2.72
N SER A 278 -9.49 -21.56 -1.88
CA SER A 278 -8.12 -21.05 -2.01
C SER A 278 -7.32 -21.48 -0.78
N LEU A 279 -6.40 -22.44 -0.95
CA LEU A 279 -5.54 -22.85 0.16
C LEU A 279 -4.71 -21.67 0.66
N ASP A 280 -4.12 -20.87 -0.24
CA ASP A 280 -3.26 -19.74 0.13
C ASP A 280 -4.01 -18.74 1.02
N PHE A 281 -5.28 -18.44 0.72
CA PHE A 281 -6.13 -17.64 1.61
C PHE A 281 -6.25 -18.26 3.01
N HIS A 282 -6.51 -19.56 3.10
CA HIS A 282 -6.65 -20.24 4.39
C HIS A 282 -5.33 -20.35 5.15
N LEU A 283 -4.19 -20.46 4.46
CA LEU A 283 -2.86 -20.38 5.08
C LEU A 283 -2.61 -18.99 5.68
N MET A 284 -2.90 -17.93 4.92
CA MET A 284 -2.78 -16.55 5.41
C MET A 284 -3.73 -16.31 6.59
N LYS A 285 -4.97 -16.80 6.51
CA LYS A 285 -5.93 -16.73 7.61
C LYS A 285 -5.43 -17.46 8.86
N ALA A 286 -4.87 -18.66 8.73
CA ALA A 286 -4.29 -19.41 9.84
C ALA A 286 -3.11 -18.66 10.48
N LYS A 287 -2.25 -18.03 9.66
CA LYS A 287 -1.16 -17.18 10.16
C LYS A 287 -1.70 -16.03 11.01
N VAL A 288 -2.69 -15.29 10.49
CA VAL A 288 -3.33 -14.20 11.23
C VAL A 288 -4.03 -14.67 12.51
N GLN A 289 -4.57 -15.89 12.54
CA GLN A 289 -5.13 -16.48 13.76
C GLN A 289 -4.08 -16.71 14.85
N VAL A 290 -2.88 -17.15 14.48
CA VAL A 290 -1.77 -17.29 15.43
C VAL A 290 -1.31 -15.93 15.93
N ASP A 291 -1.14 -14.95 15.03
CA ASP A 291 -0.60 -13.63 15.38
C ASP A 291 -1.57 -12.79 16.24
N LEU A 292 -2.89 -12.99 16.08
CA LEU A 292 -3.91 -12.29 16.86
C LEU A 292 -4.36 -13.05 18.12
N ALA A 293 -3.80 -14.23 18.40
CA ALA A 293 -4.13 -14.98 19.61
C ALA A 293 -3.63 -14.25 20.87
N GLU A 294 -4.33 -14.42 21.99
CA GLU A 294 -3.97 -13.78 23.27
C GLU A 294 -2.59 -14.24 23.77
N SER A 295 -2.23 -15.49 23.47
CA SER A 295 -0.92 -16.08 23.73
C SER A 295 -0.63 -17.23 22.77
N PRO A 296 0.64 -17.61 22.56
CA PRO A 296 0.97 -18.77 21.74
C PRO A 296 0.27 -20.06 22.19
N GLU A 297 0.10 -20.26 23.50
CA GLU A 297 -0.51 -21.44 24.10
C GLU A 297 -2.01 -21.49 23.83
N THR A 298 -2.68 -20.33 23.83
CA THR A 298 -4.09 -20.25 23.41
C THR A 298 -4.24 -20.59 21.92
N ALA A 299 -3.31 -20.15 21.06
CA ALA A 299 -3.31 -20.54 19.66
C ALA A 299 -3.11 -22.07 19.51
N VAL A 300 -2.15 -22.65 20.22
CA VAL A 300 -1.92 -24.11 20.23
C VAL A 300 -3.17 -24.86 20.69
N ALA A 301 -3.81 -24.41 21.78
CA ALA A 301 -5.04 -25.02 22.28
C ALA A 301 -6.20 -24.89 21.29
N GLN A 302 -6.34 -23.73 20.64
CA GLN A 302 -7.37 -23.49 19.63
C GLN A 302 -7.20 -24.43 18.44
N PHE A 303 -5.99 -24.52 17.85
CA PHE A 303 -5.73 -25.44 16.75
C PHE A 303 -5.83 -26.91 17.21
N LYS A 304 -5.44 -27.29 18.44
CA LYS A 304 -5.62 -28.68 18.89
C LYS A 304 -7.06 -29.09 19.18
N SER A 305 -7.90 -28.14 19.61
CA SER A 305 -9.29 -28.42 20.04
C SER A 305 -10.31 -28.25 18.92
N GLN A 306 -9.99 -27.46 17.90
CA GLN A 306 -10.77 -27.45 16.67
C GLN A 306 -10.58 -28.80 15.98
N GLU A 307 -11.55 -29.70 16.18
CA GLU A 307 -11.77 -30.80 15.24
C GLU A 307 -11.76 -30.20 13.82
N PRO A 308 -11.08 -30.81 12.83
CA PRO A 308 -11.12 -30.36 11.45
C PRO A 308 -12.58 -30.35 10.97
N SER A 309 -13.28 -29.23 11.15
CA SER A 309 -14.74 -29.20 11.14
C SER A 309 -15.24 -29.08 9.71
N GLU A 310 -15.16 -30.13 8.89
CA GLU A 310 -15.49 -30.06 7.45
C GLU A 310 -14.92 -28.80 6.75
N GLN A 311 -13.84 -28.23 7.28
CA GLN A 311 -13.22 -27.04 6.71
C GLN A 311 -12.42 -27.49 5.50
N ILE A 312 -12.52 -26.68 4.44
CA ILE A 312 -12.17 -27.07 3.09
C ILE A 312 -10.65 -27.41 2.94
N PHE A 313 -9.81 -27.12 3.95
CA PHE A 313 -8.38 -27.41 3.94
C PHE A 313 -7.79 -27.84 5.30
N PRO A 314 -7.70 -29.15 5.59
CA PRO A 314 -6.97 -29.68 6.75
C PRO A 314 -5.50 -29.21 6.81
N GLU A 315 -4.87 -29.06 5.64
CA GLU A 315 -3.48 -28.56 5.52
C GLU A 315 -3.29 -27.17 6.14
N ALA A 316 -4.30 -26.29 6.05
CA ALA A 316 -4.20 -24.94 6.62
C ALA A 316 -4.28 -24.95 8.14
N HIS A 317 -5.01 -25.92 8.70
CA HIS A 317 -5.10 -26.13 10.12
C HIS A 317 -3.78 -26.69 10.69
N GLU A 318 -3.18 -27.70 10.03
CA GLU A 318 -1.85 -28.21 10.39
C GLU A 318 -0.78 -27.11 10.32
N TYR A 319 -0.85 -26.29 9.27
CA TYR A 319 0.02 -25.13 9.13
C TYR A 319 -0.13 -24.13 10.30
N GLY A 320 -1.36 -23.77 10.66
CA GLY A 320 -1.64 -22.92 11.82
C GLY A 320 -1.13 -23.51 13.13
N LEU A 321 -1.29 -24.82 13.33
CA LEU A 321 -0.75 -25.52 14.50
C LEU A 321 0.78 -25.46 14.55
N ALA A 322 1.47 -25.67 13.43
CA ALA A 322 2.93 -25.58 13.36
C ALA A 322 3.41 -24.16 13.72
N LEU A 323 2.75 -23.13 13.20
CA LEU A 323 3.06 -21.73 13.54
C LEU A 323 2.83 -21.45 15.04
N ALA A 324 1.71 -21.90 15.60
CA ALA A 324 1.41 -21.73 17.02
C ALA A 324 2.43 -22.44 17.93
N LEU A 325 2.84 -23.66 17.56
CA LEU A 325 3.87 -24.42 18.27
C LEU A 325 5.23 -23.70 18.23
N SER A 326 5.59 -23.12 17.08
CA SER A 326 6.80 -22.31 16.93
C SER A 326 6.77 -21.08 17.84
N ALA A 327 5.65 -20.36 17.86
CA ALA A 327 5.45 -19.21 18.73
C ALA A 327 5.52 -19.58 20.23
N ALA A 328 5.10 -20.80 20.58
CA ALA A 328 5.19 -21.37 21.93
C ALA A 328 6.57 -21.95 22.27
N GLY A 329 7.58 -21.80 21.39
CA GLY A 329 8.93 -22.32 21.59
C GLY A 329 9.08 -23.84 21.40
N ARG A 330 8.05 -24.53 20.89
CA ARG A 330 8.04 -25.98 20.62
C ARG A 330 8.53 -26.26 19.20
N PHE A 331 9.76 -25.84 18.92
CA PHE A 331 10.32 -25.79 17.57
C PHE A 331 10.41 -27.16 16.89
N ASP A 332 10.76 -28.23 17.62
CA ASP A 332 10.90 -29.57 17.03
C ASP A 332 9.56 -30.14 16.53
N GLU A 333 8.48 -29.89 17.28
CA GLU A 333 7.13 -30.29 16.88
C GLU A 333 6.65 -29.43 15.69
N ALA A 334 6.85 -28.11 15.76
CA ALA A 334 6.52 -27.19 14.68
C ALA A 334 7.25 -27.58 13.37
N ARG A 335 8.53 -27.87 13.47
CA ARG A 335 9.38 -28.32 12.37
C ARG A 335 8.86 -29.62 11.75
N THR A 336 8.55 -30.62 12.57
CA THR A 336 8.06 -31.92 12.10
C THR A 336 6.80 -31.75 11.23
N ILE A 337 5.85 -30.93 11.69
CA ILE A 337 4.61 -30.65 10.93
C ILE A 337 4.94 -29.88 9.65
N MET A 338 5.76 -28.83 9.72
CA MET A 338 6.09 -28.00 8.56
C MET A 338 6.89 -28.76 7.50
N GLU A 339 7.81 -29.65 7.88
CA GLU A 339 8.54 -30.52 6.96
C GLU A 339 7.59 -31.49 6.25
N SER A 340 6.60 -32.06 6.95
CA SER A 340 5.56 -32.89 6.35
C SER A 340 4.74 -32.12 5.30
N LEU A 341 4.29 -30.90 5.63
CA LEU A 341 3.57 -30.02 4.70
C LEU A 341 4.42 -29.67 3.46
N LEU A 342 5.70 -29.35 3.66
CA LEU A 342 6.63 -29.04 2.58
C LEU A 342 6.93 -30.28 1.72
N GLN A 343 7.02 -31.48 2.28
CA GLN A 343 7.19 -32.72 1.51
C GLN A 343 5.98 -32.98 0.60
N ASN A 344 4.77 -32.73 1.09
CA ASN A 344 3.55 -32.88 0.31
C ASN A 344 3.43 -31.81 -0.79
N ARG A 345 3.99 -30.61 -0.58
CA ARG A 345 4.03 -29.52 -1.57
C ARG A 345 5.42 -28.88 -1.66
N PRO A 346 6.38 -29.53 -2.35
CA PRO A 346 7.79 -29.08 -2.37
C PRO A 346 8.01 -27.69 -2.98
N SER A 347 7.08 -27.21 -3.80
CA SER A 347 7.12 -25.87 -4.42
C SER A 347 6.49 -24.78 -3.55
N SER A 348 5.93 -25.10 -2.38
CA SER A 348 5.26 -24.12 -1.51
C SER A 348 6.28 -23.20 -0.85
N GLN A 349 6.37 -21.97 -1.37
CA GLN A 349 7.20 -20.93 -0.74
C GLN A 349 6.69 -20.54 0.65
N THR A 350 5.38 -20.61 0.90
CA THR A 350 4.78 -20.33 2.20
C THR A 350 5.31 -21.29 3.27
N TYR A 351 5.35 -22.59 2.97
CA TYR A 351 5.86 -23.60 3.90
C TYR A 351 7.38 -23.48 4.08
N LEU A 352 8.11 -23.29 2.98
CA LEU A 352 9.56 -23.09 3.06
C LEU A 352 9.92 -21.87 3.90
N MET A 353 9.25 -20.73 3.71
CA MET A 353 9.53 -19.52 4.51
C MET A 353 9.14 -19.69 5.97
N SER A 354 8.02 -20.34 6.26
CA SER A 354 7.62 -20.61 7.64
C SER A 354 8.58 -21.57 8.35
N LEU A 355 9.12 -22.54 7.61
CA LEU A 355 10.18 -23.42 8.10
C LEU A 355 11.46 -22.64 8.44
N VAL A 356 11.78 -21.62 7.66
CA VAL A 356 12.91 -20.73 7.91
C VAL A 356 12.66 -19.83 9.11
N ASP A 357 11.45 -19.29 9.27
CA ASP A 357 11.09 -18.53 10.47
C ASP A 357 11.18 -19.39 11.74
N ILE A 358 10.78 -20.67 11.68
CA ILE A 358 11.02 -21.64 12.78
C ILE A 358 12.51 -21.75 13.08
N ALA A 359 13.36 -21.94 12.07
CA ALA A 359 14.81 -22.05 12.23
C ALA A 359 15.45 -20.78 12.83
N VAL A 360 15.02 -19.61 12.37
CA VAL A 360 15.49 -18.30 12.85
C VAL A 360 15.07 -18.11 14.32
N ASN A 361 13.82 -18.42 14.67
CA ASN A 361 13.32 -18.31 16.04
C ASN A 361 14.01 -19.29 17.00
N GLN A 362 14.32 -20.50 16.53
CA GLN A 362 15.12 -21.49 17.25
C GLN A 362 16.60 -21.09 17.39
N ARG A 363 17.07 -20.12 16.60
CA ARG A 363 18.49 -19.72 16.45
C ARG A 363 19.40 -20.84 15.94
N ASP A 364 18.84 -21.80 15.23
CA ASP A 364 19.58 -22.82 14.48
C ASP A 364 19.10 -22.81 13.03
N THR A 365 19.83 -22.10 12.18
CA THR A 365 19.52 -21.95 10.75
C THR A 365 20.41 -22.82 9.86
N SER A 366 21.33 -23.59 10.44
CA SER A 366 22.34 -24.37 9.71
C SER A 366 21.73 -25.32 8.66
N TRP A 367 20.59 -25.91 8.99
CA TRP A 367 19.89 -26.89 8.16
C TRP A 367 18.98 -26.29 7.08
N VAL A 368 18.69 -24.97 7.11
CA VAL A 368 17.92 -24.29 6.04
C VAL A 368 18.79 -23.58 5.01
N LEU A 369 20.03 -23.21 5.37
CA LEU A 369 20.88 -22.37 4.52
C LEU A 369 21.14 -22.95 3.13
N GLY A 370 21.46 -24.24 3.04
CA GLY A 370 21.73 -24.90 1.75
C GLY A 370 20.50 -24.95 0.84
N THR A 371 19.29 -25.05 1.41
CA THR A 371 18.03 -25.01 0.66
C THR A 371 17.73 -23.58 0.20
N LEU A 372 17.91 -22.59 1.07
CA LEU A 372 17.69 -21.17 0.76
C LEU A 372 18.66 -20.64 -0.30
N GLU A 373 19.94 -21.03 -0.23
CA GLU A 373 20.92 -20.66 -1.24
C GLU A 373 20.52 -21.16 -2.62
N LYS A 374 20.05 -22.42 -2.72
CA LYS A 374 19.55 -22.97 -3.98
C LYS A 374 18.27 -22.27 -4.43
N ALA A 375 17.32 -22.07 -3.53
CA ALA A 375 16.04 -21.45 -3.84
C ALA A 375 16.19 -20.00 -4.34
N THR A 376 17.07 -19.20 -3.71
CA THR A 376 17.35 -17.82 -4.11
C THR A 376 18.09 -17.75 -5.46
N LYS A 377 19.05 -18.65 -5.72
CA LYS A 377 19.71 -18.75 -7.04
C LYS A 377 18.74 -19.10 -8.17
N LEU A 378 17.74 -19.94 -7.90
CA LEU A 378 16.70 -20.31 -8.87
C LEU A 378 15.64 -19.21 -9.08
N ASN A 379 15.48 -18.30 -8.11
CA ASN A 379 14.48 -17.25 -8.13
C ASN A 379 15.11 -15.87 -7.84
N PRO A 380 16.01 -15.39 -8.71
CA PRO A 380 16.68 -14.11 -8.52
C PRO A 380 15.65 -12.98 -8.41
N GLY A 381 15.85 -12.06 -7.46
CA GLY A 381 14.94 -10.93 -7.22
C GLY A 381 13.68 -11.27 -6.41
N ASN A 382 13.45 -12.53 -6.02
CA ASN A 382 12.31 -12.87 -5.15
C ASN A 382 12.53 -12.31 -3.74
N LYS A 383 11.79 -11.24 -3.42
CA LYS A 383 11.90 -10.50 -2.16
C LYS A 383 11.84 -11.39 -0.91
N ALA A 384 10.81 -12.24 -0.82
CA ALA A 384 10.58 -13.08 0.35
C ALA A 384 11.72 -14.08 0.56
N LEU A 385 12.17 -14.76 -0.51
CA LEU A 385 13.27 -15.73 -0.44
C LEU A 385 14.59 -15.06 -0.08
N THR A 386 14.92 -13.93 -0.71
CA THR A 386 16.18 -13.21 -0.47
C THR A 386 16.24 -12.68 0.96
N LEU A 387 15.14 -12.08 1.45
CA LEU A 387 15.09 -11.58 2.82
C LEU A 387 15.20 -12.72 3.84
N ALA A 388 14.49 -13.83 3.63
CA ALA A 388 14.59 -15.00 4.50
C ALA A 388 16.02 -15.59 4.50
N TYR A 389 16.68 -15.66 3.35
CA TYR A 389 18.07 -16.12 3.26
C TYR A 389 19.04 -15.19 3.99
N ALA A 390 18.91 -13.88 3.81
CA ALA A 390 19.73 -12.89 4.52
C ALA A 390 19.53 -12.97 6.04
N ARG A 391 18.28 -13.09 6.53
CA ARG A 391 17.97 -13.27 7.96
C ARG A 391 18.55 -14.58 8.51
N ALA A 392 18.46 -15.67 7.75
CA ALA A 392 19.03 -16.95 8.15
C ALA A 392 20.57 -16.91 8.24
N LEU A 393 21.24 -16.26 7.27
CA LEU A 393 22.69 -16.03 7.27
C LEU A 393 23.12 -15.15 8.45
N MET A 394 22.40 -14.07 8.70
CA MET A 394 22.64 -13.17 9.83
C MET A 394 22.55 -13.94 11.17
N THR A 395 21.50 -14.75 11.33
CA THR A 395 21.32 -15.60 12.52
C THR A 395 22.46 -16.61 12.69
N ASN A 396 23.01 -17.11 11.59
CA ASN A 396 24.17 -18.00 11.59
C ASN A 396 25.53 -17.27 11.66
N GLN A 397 25.54 -16.00 12.08
CA GLN A 397 26.75 -15.17 12.24
C GLN A 397 27.50 -14.91 10.92
N GLN A 398 26.83 -15.00 9.76
CA GLN A 398 27.40 -14.73 8.44
C GLN A 398 26.95 -13.37 7.90
N ALA A 399 27.07 -12.32 8.72
CA ALA A 399 26.54 -10.99 8.41
C ALA A 399 27.11 -10.38 7.11
N HIS A 400 28.41 -10.56 6.82
CA HIS A 400 29.00 -10.09 5.57
C HIS A 400 28.37 -10.71 4.32
N ILE A 401 27.99 -12.00 4.38
CA ILE A 401 27.33 -12.68 3.27
C ILE A 401 25.86 -12.24 3.20
N ALA A 402 25.20 -12.10 4.35
CA ALA A 402 23.83 -11.58 4.42
C ALA A 402 23.71 -10.18 3.79
N GLU A 403 24.71 -9.32 4.02
CA GLU A 403 24.77 -7.98 3.44
C GLU A 403 24.84 -8.04 1.91
N ALA A 404 25.79 -8.81 1.38
CA ALA A 404 25.98 -8.98 -0.06
C ALA A 404 24.73 -9.56 -0.77
N VAL A 405 23.92 -10.34 -0.03
CA VAL A 405 22.66 -10.90 -0.53
C VAL A 405 21.53 -9.85 -0.53
N LEU A 406 21.40 -9.06 0.54
CA LEU A 406 20.24 -8.17 0.72
C LEU A 406 20.41 -6.80 0.09
N GLU A 407 21.64 -6.26 0.07
CA GLU A 407 21.91 -4.90 -0.42
C GLU A 407 21.41 -4.65 -1.85
N PRO A 408 21.68 -5.53 -2.85
CA PRO A 408 21.19 -5.29 -4.22
C PRO A 408 19.68 -5.18 -4.28
N LEU A 409 18.97 -6.05 -3.55
CA LEU A 409 17.51 -6.06 -3.53
C LEU A 409 16.94 -4.79 -2.88
N ALA A 410 17.50 -4.32 -1.76
CA ALA A 410 17.07 -3.09 -1.11
C ALA A 410 17.26 -1.86 -2.03
N ARG A 411 18.34 -1.83 -2.81
CA ARG A 411 18.60 -0.78 -3.80
C ARG A 411 17.65 -0.82 -4.99
N ASP A 412 17.19 -2.01 -5.41
CA ASP A 412 16.23 -2.16 -6.49
C ASP A 412 14.79 -1.84 -6.02
N VAL A 413 14.41 -2.29 -4.83
CA VAL A 413 13.08 -2.12 -4.25
C VAL A 413 13.10 -1.02 -3.18
N LYS A 414 13.44 0.21 -3.61
CA LYS A 414 13.73 1.34 -2.73
C LYS A 414 12.59 1.77 -1.80
N ASN A 415 11.35 1.47 -2.15
CA ASN A 415 10.16 1.93 -1.42
C ASN A 415 9.68 0.96 -0.32
N ASP A 416 10.41 -0.14 -0.09
CA ASP A 416 10.08 -1.15 0.92
C ASP A 416 10.86 -0.90 2.22
N PRO A 417 10.21 -0.41 3.30
CA PRO A 417 10.90 -0.10 4.55
C PRO A 417 11.49 -1.34 5.23
N LEU A 418 10.89 -2.51 5.05
CA LEU A 418 11.32 -3.75 5.71
C LEU A 418 12.72 -4.17 5.23
N LEU A 419 13.00 -3.99 3.93
CA LEU A 419 14.33 -4.28 3.37
C LEU A 419 15.40 -3.36 3.97
N TRP A 420 15.10 -2.07 4.11
CA TRP A 420 16.02 -1.12 4.72
C TRP A 420 16.25 -1.37 6.21
N TYR A 421 15.21 -1.78 6.93
CA TYR A 421 15.34 -2.20 8.33
C TYR A 421 16.32 -3.37 8.48
N TRP A 422 16.07 -4.47 7.76
CA TRP A 422 16.94 -5.65 7.88
C TRP A 422 18.34 -5.41 7.31
N LEU A 423 18.48 -4.61 6.25
CA LEU A 423 19.79 -4.23 5.74
C LEU A 423 20.59 -3.44 6.77
N ALA A 424 19.96 -2.50 7.48
CA ALA A 424 20.60 -1.78 8.57
C ALA A 424 21.08 -2.74 9.67
N GLU A 425 20.22 -3.64 10.18
CA GLU A 425 20.60 -4.60 11.22
C GLU A 425 21.78 -5.50 10.78
N ILE A 426 21.73 -5.99 9.55
CA ILE A 426 22.81 -6.80 8.96
C ILE A 426 24.11 -6.00 8.83
N GLN A 427 24.05 -4.76 8.35
CA GLN A 427 25.22 -3.89 8.17
C GLN A 427 25.86 -3.49 9.51
N GLY A 428 25.06 -3.36 10.56
CA GLY A 428 25.57 -3.19 11.92
C GLY A 428 26.42 -4.38 12.37
N LEU A 429 25.95 -5.60 12.09
CA LEU A 429 26.65 -6.84 12.44
C LEU A 429 27.85 -7.14 11.53
N SER A 430 27.79 -6.73 10.26
CA SER A 430 28.92 -6.86 9.32
C SER A 430 30.00 -5.78 9.53
N GLY A 431 29.74 -4.78 10.37
CA GLY A 431 30.66 -3.67 10.62
C GLY A 431 30.65 -2.59 9.52
N ASN A 432 29.73 -2.65 8.54
CA ASN A 432 29.53 -1.58 7.58
C ASN A 432 28.72 -0.42 8.21
N ILE A 433 29.38 0.38 9.05
CA ILE A 433 28.73 1.47 9.80
C ILE A 433 28.21 2.59 8.88
N GLN A 434 28.90 2.88 7.77
CA GLN A 434 28.40 3.86 6.80
C GLN A 434 27.10 3.36 6.15
N GLY A 435 27.09 2.12 5.65
CA GLY A 435 25.91 1.49 5.06
C GLY A 435 24.73 1.46 6.03
N LEU A 436 24.98 1.05 7.28
CA LEU A 436 24.00 1.05 8.36
C LEU A 436 23.25 2.40 8.47
N HIS A 437 24.01 3.50 8.49
CA HIS A 437 23.41 4.84 8.59
C HIS A 437 22.65 5.24 7.32
N GLN A 438 23.12 4.85 6.12
CA GLN A 438 22.34 5.05 4.89
C GLN A 438 21.01 4.28 4.93
N ALA A 439 21.05 2.99 5.28
CA ALA A 439 19.87 2.14 5.35
C ALA A 439 18.86 2.64 6.40
N ARG A 440 19.32 3.08 7.58
CA ARG A 440 18.45 3.72 8.58
C ARG A 440 17.86 5.04 8.08
N GLY A 441 18.64 5.83 7.34
CA GLY A 441 18.15 7.05 6.70
C GLY A 441 16.95 6.80 5.79
N GLU A 442 17.04 5.78 4.94
CA GLU A 442 15.94 5.35 4.06
C GLU A 442 14.74 4.84 4.85
N TYR A 443 14.98 3.96 5.84
CA TYR A 443 13.92 3.44 6.70
C TYR A 443 13.10 4.56 7.36
N PHE A 444 13.77 5.55 7.97
CA PHE A 444 13.08 6.66 8.62
C PHE A 444 12.36 7.57 7.62
N LEU A 445 12.93 7.80 6.43
CA LEU A 445 12.28 8.59 5.39
C LEU A 445 10.98 7.93 4.90
N LEU A 446 10.98 6.60 4.76
CA LEU A 446 9.80 5.84 4.34
C LEU A 446 8.73 5.72 5.44
N HIS A 447 9.10 6.00 6.68
CA HIS A 447 8.19 6.17 7.81
C HIS A 447 7.85 7.64 8.08
N GLY A 448 8.26 8.58 7.23
CA GLY A 448 7.97 10.00 7.43
C GLY A 448 8.64 10.65 8.64
N ILE A 449 9.63 9.99 9.26
CA ILE A 449 10.40 10.50 10.41
C ILE A 449 11.60 11.27 9.86
N ALA A 450 11.34 12.45 9.30
CA ALA A 450 12.32 13.23 8.53
C ALA A 450 13.56 13.62 9.35
N ASP A 451 13.39 13.95 10.62
CA ASP A 451 14.48 14.39 11.50
C ASP A 451 15.50 13.29 11.79
N GLU A 452 15.02 12.08 12.13
CA GLU A 452 15.91 10.93 12.29
C GLU A 452 16.50 10.51 10.94
N SER A 453 15.75 10.59 9.85
CA SER A 453 16.28 10.32 8.50
C SER A 453 17.47 11.23 8.16
N GLU A 454 17.31 12.55 8.32
CA GLU A 454 18.38 13.52 8.09
C GLU A 454 19.61 13.22 8.95
N LYS A 455 19.40 12.98 10.24
CA LYS A 455 20.46 12.68 11.19
C LYS A 455 21.27 11.45 10.77
N GLN A 456 20.59 10.38 10.36
CA GLN A 456 21.26 9.16 9.87
C GLN A 456 22.06 9.44 8.59
N PHE A 457 21.50 10.14 7.61
CA PHE A 457 22.25 10.49 6.39
C PHE A 457 23.44 11.41 6.68
N ARG A 458 23.34 12.34 7.62
CA ARG A 458 24.49 13.16 8.04
C ARG A 458 25.60 12.32 8.68
N TYR A 459 25.27 11.33 9.50
CA TYR A 459 26.27 10.39 10.03
C TYR A 459 26.93 9.57 8.91
N ALA A 460 26.15 9.06 7.95
CA ALA A 460 26.69 8.38 6.78
C ALA A 460 27.64 9.29 5.98
N LEU A 461 27.28 10.56 5.77
CA LEU A 461 28.08 11.54 5.04
C LEU A 461 29.42 11.82 5.73
N GLN A 462 29.43 11.94 7.07
CA GLN A 462 30.65 12.10 7.84
C GLN A 462 31.60 10.89 7.70
N LEU A 463 31.05 9.68 7.57
CA LEU A 463 31.81 8.44 7.40
C LEU A 463 32.33 8.25 5.97
N ALA A 464 31.61 8.75 4.96
CA ALA A 464 32.03 8.71 3.55
C ALA A 464 33.32 9.51 3.28
N ARG A 465 33.64 10.50 4.12
CA ARG A 465 34.88 11.31 4.07
C ARG A 465 35.18 11.85 2.67
N ASN A 466 36.18 11.28 2.00
CA ASN A 466 36.72 11.72 0.70
C ASN A 466 36.18 10.90 -0.47
N ASP A 467 35.27 9.95 -0.24
CA ASP A 467 34.57 9.26 -1.32
C ASP A 467 33.53 10.21 -1.91
N PHE A 468 33.90 10.87 -3.00
CA PHE A 468 33.04 11.83 -3.69
C PHE A 468 31.76 11.18 -4.24
N VAL A 469 31.84 9.93 -4.70
CA VAL A 469 30.70 9.24 -5.30
C VAL A 469 29.68 8.90 -4.21
N GLU A 470 30.13 8.33 -3.10
CA GLU A 470 29.24 8.01 -1.98
C GLU A 470 28.68 9.27 -1.31
N SER A 471 29.50 10.30 -1.12
CA SER A 471 29.05 11.58 -0.57
C SER A 471 27.95 12.20 -1.43
N SER A 472 28.12 12.19 -2.76
CA SER A 472 27.12 12.74 -3.70
C SER A 472 25.77 12.00 -3.62
N LYS A 473 25.80 10.66 -3.49
CA LYS A 473 24.56 9.87 -3.31
C LYS A 473 23.86 10.22 -2.01
N ILE A 474 24.60 10.32 -0.90
CA ILE A 474 24.03 10.66 0.40
C ILE A 474 23.43 12.09 0.39
N GLU A 475 24.11 13.04 -0.26
CA GLU A 475 23.59 14.40 -0.43
C GLU A 475 22.31 14.43 -1.28
N GLU A 476 22.20 13.60 -2.32
CA GLU A 476 20.95 13.46 -3.07
C GLU A 476 19.81 12.95 -2.18
N ARG A 477 20.10 11.99 -1.30
CA ARG A 477 19.09 11.51 -0.34
C ARG A 477 18.71 12.55 0.70
N LEU A 478 19.66 13.36 1.20
CA LEU A 478 19.35 14.53 2.05
C LEU A 478 18.42 15.51 1.35
N LYS A 479 18.61 15.79 0.05
CA LYS A 479 17.67 16.62 -0.72
C LYS A 479 16.26 16.02 -0.76
N ALA A 480 16.15 14.69 -0.87
CA ALA A 480 14.86 14.02 -0.81
C ALA A 480 14.18 14.15 0.57
N VAL A 481 14.95 14.20 1.66
CA VAL A 481 14.42 14.48 3.01
C VAL A 481 13.88 15.92 3.09
N TYR A 482 14.63 16.90 2.59
CA TYR A 482 14.18 18.30 2.59
C TYR A 482 12.93 18.51 1.73
N ALA A 483 12.92 17.95 0.51
CA ALA A 483 11.75 18.01 -0.37
C ALA A 483 10.51 17.35 0.26
N PHE A 484 10.69 16.32 1.10
CA PHE A 484 9.59 15.73 1.86
C PHE A 484 9.07 16.68 2.95
N ARG A 485 9.94 17.40 3.66
CA ARG A 485 9.53 18.41 4.66
C ARG A 485 8.80 19.59 4.03
N ASP A 486 9.36 20.17 2.97
CA ASP A 486 8.75 21.30 2.25
C ASP A 486 7.32 20.92 1.83
N ARG A 487 7.12 19.69 1.36
CA ARG A 487 5.79 19.18 1.00
C ARG A 487 4.84 19.04 2.18
N LEU A 488 5.33 18.69 3.37
CA LEU A 488 4.49 18.65 4.58
C LEU A 488 4.04 20.05 5.01
N GLU A 489 4.86 21.08 4.75
CA GLU A 489 4.51 22.48 5.01
C GLU A 489 3.52 23.06 3.98
N GLU A 490 3.55 22.55 2.74
CA GLU A 490 2.62 22.93 1.66
C GLU A 490 1.21 22.34 1.82
N LEU A 491 1.06 21.24 2.56
CA LEU A 491 -0.22 20.57 2.82
C LEU A 491 -1.01 21.31 3.90
#